data_AF-A0A1B1BQK3-F1
#
_entry.id   AF-A0A1B1BQK3-F1
#
_cell.length_a   1.000
_cell.length_b   1.000
_cell.length_c   1.000
_cell.angle_alpha   90.00
_cell.angle_beta   90.00
_cell.angle_gamma   90.00
#
_symmetry.space_group_name_H-M   'P 1'
#
loop_
_entity.id
_entity.type
_entity.pdbx_description
1 polymer ?
#
loop_
_entity_poly.entity_id
_entity_poly.type
_entity_poly.pdbx_seq_one_letter_code
_entity_poly.pdbx_strand_id
1 'polypeptide(L)' 'MAAERLIYKRADGKWAWKLTSQGHVIATDGGRGYRNEADCRRIADAVTGGAFADAKTRVLD' A
#
# COMPACT_ATOMS: atom_id res chain seq x y z
N MET A 1 11.40 11.32 -11.47
CA MET A 1 10.79 11.64 -10.16
C MET A 1 10.55 10.33 -9.44
N ALA A 2 11.09 10.13 -8.24
CA ALA A 2 11.00 8.85 -7.54
C ALA A 2 9.68 8.74 -6.79
N ALA A 3 9.11 7.53 -6.75
CA ALA A 3 8.00 7.20 -5.89
C ALA A 3 8.52 6.38 -4.71
N GLU A 4 7.96 6.59 -3.52
CA GLU A 4 8.38 5.96 -2.27
C GLU A 4 7.23 5.18 -1.64
N ARG A 5 7.53 3.96 -1.19
CA ARG A 5 6.63 3.18 -0.34
C ARG A 5 6.93 3.50 1.11
N LEU A 6 5.97 4.10 1.80
CA LEU A 6 6.06 4.34 3.23
C LEU A 6 5.37 3.22 3.97
N ILE A 7 6.12 2.49 4.80
CA ILE A 7 5.60 1.46 5.71
C ILE A 7 5.62 2.05 7.12
N TYR A 8 4.49 2.04 7.81
CA TYR A 8 4.38 2.69 9.12
C TYR A 8 3.38 1.99 10.04
N LYS A 9 3.59 2.15 11.35
CA LYS A 9 2.67 1.68 12.38
C LYS A 9 1.65 2.77 12.71
N ARG A 10 0.38 2.40 12.73
CA ARG A 10 -0.76 3.25 13.07
C ARG A 10 -0.95 3.34 14.58
N ALA A 11 -1.77 4.30 15.01
CA ALA A 11 -2.15 4.49 16.40
C ALA A 11 -2.86 3.26 17.01
N ASP A 12 -3.56 2.47 16.20
CA ASP A 12 -4.22 1.21 16.60
C ASP A 12 -3.25 0.01 16.69
N GLY A 13 -1.95 0.26 16.57
CA GLY A 13 -0.90 -0.75 16.65
C GLY A 13 -0.74 -1.62 15.40
N LYS A 14 -1.58 -1.44 14.38
CA LYS A 14 -1.47 -2.16 13.10
C LYS A 14 -0.52 -1.47 12.14
N TRP A 15 0.01 -2.21 11.19
CA TRP A 15 0.86 -1.69 10.13
C TRP A 15 0.04 -1.29 8.91
N ALA A 16 0.47 -0.26 8.20
CA ALA A 16 -0.14 0.21 6.96
C ALA A 16 0.95 0.70 5.99
N TRP A 17 0.56 0.88 4.73
CA TRP A 17 1.43 1.44 3.71
C TRP A 17 0.73 2.50 2.88
N LYS A 18 1.51 3.45 2.35
CA LYS A 18 1.10 4.39 1.32
C LYS A 18 2.20 4.58 0.29
N LEU A 19 1.82 4.86 -0.96
CA LEU A 19 2.73 5.22 -2.04
C LEU A 19 2.70 6.74 -2.20
N THR A 20 3.88 7.36 -2.19
CA THR A 20 4.03 8.80 -2.38
C THR A 20 4.91 9.13 -3.57
N SER A 21 4.71 10.30 -4.17
CA SER A 21 5.69 10.91 -5.06
C SER A 21 5.63 12.43 -4.89
N GLN A 22 6.78 13.08 -4.77
CA GLN A 22 6.88 14.54 -4.61
C GLN A 22 5.98 15.08 -3.47
N GLY A 23 5.93 14.37 -2.35
CA GLY A 23 5.11 14.76 -1.19
C GLY A 23 3.60 14.47 -1.33
N HIS A 24 3.14 13.95 -2.47
CA HIS A 24 1.74 13.63 -2.71
C HIS A 24 1.47 12.14 -2.49
N VAL A 25 0.32 11.81 -1.90
CA VAL A 25 -0.15 10.41 -1.76
C VAL A 25 -0.83 9.97 -3.04
N ILE A 26 -0.34 8.88 -3.63
CA ILE A 26 -0.87 8.28 -4.87
C ILE A 26 -1.81 7.12 -4.56
N ALA A 27 -1.46 6.29 -3.57
CA ALA A 27 -2.24 5.11 -3.18
C ALA A 27 -2.09 4.81 -1.69
N THR A 28 -3.10 4.16 -1.11
CA THR A 28 -3.11 3.69 0.29
C THR A 28 -3.62 2.26 0.36
N ASP A 29 -3.31 1.55 1.44
CA ASP A 29 -3.79 0.19 1.72
C ASP A 29 -5.30 0.09 2.05
N GLY A 30 -6.03 1.21 2.00
CA GLY A 30 -7.46 1.28 2.31
C GLY A 30 -7.79 1.00 3.78
N GLY A 31 -6.81 1.06 4.69
CA GLY A 31 -7.05 0.88 6.13
C GLY A 31 -7.13 -0.57 6.60
N ARG A 32 -6.73 -1.56 5.77
CA ARG A 32 -6.70 -3.00 6.10
C ARG A 32 -6.08 -3.28 7.48
N GLY A 33 -4.93 -2.66 7.77
CA GLY A 33 -4.23 -2.79 9.05
C GLY A 33 -3.60 -4.18 9.28
N TYR A 34 -2.36 -4.33 8.84
CA TYR A 34 -1.60 -5.59 8.97
C TYR A 34 -1.13 -5.83 10.41
N ARG A 35 -1.07 -7.11 10.81
CA ARG A 35 -0.63 -7.50 12.16
C ARG A 35 0.87 -7.29 12.38
N ASN A 36 1.67 -7.34 11.33
CA ASN A 36 3.11 -7.18 11.39
C ASN A 36 3.63 -6.38 10.17
N GLU A 37 4.86 -5.88 10.30
CA GLU A 37 5.54 -5.04 9.30
C GLU A 37 5.85 -5.80 8.02
N ALA A 38 6.32 -7.05 8.14
CA ALA A 38 6.74 -7.88 7.02
C ALA A 38 5.58 -8.16 6.04
N ASP A 39 4.39 -8.48 6.55
CA ASP A 39 3.19 -8.69 5.74
C ASP A 39 2.75 -7.40 5.03
N CYS A 40 2.86 -6.26 5.73
CA CYS A 40 2.56 -4.94 5.17
C CYS A 40 3.49 -4.63 3.99
N ARG A 41 4.80 -4.78 4.22
CA ARG A 41 5.83 -4.55 3.21
C ARG A 41 5.66 -5.47 2.01
N ARG A 42 5.38 -6.76 2.25
CA ARG A 42 5.16 -7.76 1.19
C ARG A 42 4.02 -7.37 0.24
N ILE A 43 2.91 -6.85 0.77
CA ILE A 43 1.80 -6.40 -0.10
C ILE A 43 2.15 -5.11 -0.85
N ALA A 44 2.82 -4.16 -0.19
CA ALA A 44 3.27 -2.94 -0.86
C ALA A 44 4.24 -3.24 -2.03
N ASP A 45 5.15 -4.19 -1.83
CA ASP A 45 6.07 -4.67 -2.87
C ASP A 45 5.31 -5.39 -3.99
N ALA A 46 4.33 -6.24 -3.67
CA ALA A 46 3.52 -6.92 -4.68
C ALA A 46 2.72 -5.94 -5.55
N VAL A 47 2.09 -4.92 -4.95
CA VAL A 47 1.30 -3.92 -5.69
C VAL A 47 2.20 -3.08 -6.59
N THR A 48 3.31 -2.55 -6.06
CA THR A 48 4.21 -1.70 -6.86
C THR A 48 5.08 -2.48 -7.84
N GLY A 49 5.31 -3.77 -7.59
CA GLY A 49 6.02 -4.68 -8.48
C GLY A 49 5.15 -5.28 -9.59
N GLY A 50 3.85 -4.94 -9.65
CA GLY A 50 2.96 -5.39 -10.73
C GLY A 50 2.42 -6.81 -10.58
N ALA A 51 2.48 -7.42 -9.38
CA ALA A 51 1.96 -8.77 -9.14
C ALA A 51 0.45 -8.92 -9.42
N PHE A 52 -0.27 -7.79 -9.54
CA PHE A 52 -1.69 -7.73 -9.84
C PHE A 52 -1.99 -7.01 -11.17
N ALA A 53 -1.03 -6.95 -12.10
CA ALA A 53 -1.19 -6.24 -13.38
C ALA A 53 -2.41 -6.72 -14.18
N ASP A 54 -2.76 -8.02 -14.10
CA ASP A 54 -3.89 -8.63 -14.82
C ASP A 54 -5.22 -8.60 -14.03
N ALA A 55 -5.29 -7.86 -12.92
CA ALA A 55 -6.51 -7.78 -12.12
C ALA A 55 -7.67 -7.17 -12.93
N LYS A 56 -8.82 -7.86 -12.94
CA LYS A 56 -10.03 -7.36 -13.62
C LYS A 56 -10.60 -6.16 -12.88
N THR A 57 -10.96 -5.11 -13.62
CA THR A 57 -11.69 -3.96 -13.08
C THR A 57 -13.14 -4.33 -12.78
N ARG A 58 -13.60 -3.99 -11.57
CA ARG A 58 -15.01 -4.00 -11.20
C ARG A 58 -15.37 -2.65 -10.59
N VAL A 59 -16.32 -1.95 -11.21
CA VAL A 59 -16.89 -0.70 -10.68
C VAL A 59 -18.17 -1.06 -9.92
N LEU A 60 -18.37 -0.43 -8.77
CA LEU A 60 -19.58 -0.52 -7.97
C LEU A 60 -20.23 0.87 -7.97
N ASP A 61 -21.54 0.92 -8.13
CA ASP A 61 -22.36 2.13 -8.02
C ASP A 61 -22.71 2.46 -6.56
#